data_AF-A0A348RZV1-F1
#
_entry.id   AF-A0A348RZV1-F1
#
_cell.length_a   1.000
_cell.length_b   1.000
_cell.length_c   1.000
_cell.angle_alpha   90.00
_cell.angle_beta   90.00
_cell.angle_gamma   90.00
#
_symmetry.space_group_name_H-M   'P 1'
#
loop_
_entity.id
_entity.type
_entity.pdbx_description
1 polymer ?
#
loop_
_entity_poly.entity_id
_entity_poly.type
_entity_poly.pdbx_seq_one_letter_code
_entity_poly.pdbx_strand_id
1 'polypeptide(L)'
;MNKTRSPRRTLIGGSGGFTTVRKIMPEKITNKVQNHYRLAWVDNLRTFIIFLVVSMHACVTYSYVGGWYINYPPGPSAFEQIIFIIWQAHLQSFFMGLLFFIAGVFAHRTMKKRGIGGLMKERWIRLGLPSMLYMICIQPLIVYATLQEPKGPEPPSFMSYWYEYLRSGSVLGGSGPMWFAVALWIFCCVYAIKQMFDGEIRLMTPRSQPPKPSDMWLFGFGLVCCSFLVRLAYPLGSNIFNMQLGFFTQYVAAFSLGIISDRKGWFEAMVISNHARSAGWMGLIIGPPFLVGLVAAGGPPPQDGIIVYSGGLNPWAFGLCFWEQLTGLSLALGLMFWFRKLGNSTQLCAVWLSRRSFGVYMLHSPIMVAFTPVCNSIADTSRLVAAAILTILSLVASYIATDLILRIPGIKKFI
;
A
#
# COMPACT_ATOMS: atom_id res chain seq x y z
N MET A 1 -29.57 -82.51 -1.85
CA MET A 1 -30.59 -82.42 -0.79
C MET A 1 -30.40 -81.06 -0.13
N ASN A 2 -31.31 -80.09 -0.08
CA ASN A 2 -32.73 -79.91 -0.40
C ASN A 2 -32.84 -78.55 -1.12
N LYS A 3 -33.54 -78.44 -2.27
CA LYS A 3 -34.97 -78.02 -2.40
C LYS A 3 -35.20 -76.69 -1.68
N THR A 4 -35.61 -75.61 -2.34
CA THR A 4 -36.89 -75.45 -3.08
C THR A 4 -36.80 -74.28 -4.08
N ARG A 5 -36.99 -74.54 -5.38
CA ARG A 5 -38.23 -74.41 -6.17
C ARG A 5 -38.79 -72.99 -6.32
N SER A 6 -38.81 -72.58 -7.59
CA SER A 6 -39.45 -71.44 -8.27
C SER A 6 -41.00 -71.55 -8.28
N PRO A 7 -41.78 -70.93 -9.21
CA PRO A 7 -41.63 -69.72 -10.05
C PRO A 7 -42.94 -68.87 -10.05
N ARG A 8 -42.97 -67.82 -10.90
CA ARG A 8 -44.13 -67.18 -11.60
C ARG A 8 -44.29 -65.69 -11.25
N ARG A 9 -44.55 -64.78 -12.18
CA ARG A 9 -44.66 -64.81 -13.66
C ARG A 9 -44.72 -63.33 -14.12
N THR A 10 -44.16 -63.06 -15.30
CA THR A 10 -44.60 -62.07 -16.31
C THR A 10 -44.74 -60.59 -15.91
N LEU A 11 -43.99 -59.70 -16.59
CA LEU A 11 -44.48 -58.95 -17.76
C LEU A 11 -43.34 -58.06 -18.34
N ILE A 12 -43.04 -58.30 -19.62
CA ILE A 12 -42.78 -57.35 -20.73
C ILE A 12 -41.86 -56.14 -20.46
N GLY A 13 -40.78 -56.05 -21.23
CA GLY A 13 -39.80 -54.95 -21.19
C GLY A 13 -40.16 -53.71 -22.03
N GLY A 14 -39.26 -52.72 -21.96
CA GLY A 14 -39.15 -51.63 -22.93
C GLY A 14 -39.42 -50.23 -22.39
N SER A 15 -38.34 -49.46 -22.22
CA SER A 15 -38.25 -47.98 -22.17
C SER A 15 -38.87 -47.24 -20.97
N GLY A 16 -38.06 -46.40 -20.31
CA GLY A 16 -38.54 -45.48 -19.27
C GLY A 16 -37.39 -44.75 -18.57
N GLY A 17 -37.19 -43.48 -18.91
CA GLY A 17 -36.01 -42.68 -18.58
C GLY A 17 -35.72 -42.45 -17.09
N PHE A 18 -34.42 -42.48 -16.78
CA PHE A 18 -33.84 -41.61 -15.76
C PHE A 18 -32.57 -40.97 -16.35
N THR A 19 -32.79 -40.11 -17.34
CA THR A 19 -31.85 -39.04 -17.68
C THR A 19 -31.80 -38.06 -16.52
N THR A 20 -30.95 -38.34 -15.53
CA THR A 20 -30.60 -37.37 -14.49
C THR A 20 -29.72 -36.30 -15.13
N VAL A 21 -30.39 -35.33 -15.74
CA VAL A 21 -30.05 -33.90 -15.85
C VAL A 21 -28.56 -33.59 -15.68
N ARG A 22 -27.72 -34.09 -16.59
CA ARG A 22 -26.46 -33.44 -16.93
C ARG A 22 -26.83 -32.26 -17.81
N LYS A 23 -27.42 -31.23 -17.18
CA LYS A 23 -27.78 -29.98 -17.86
C LYS A 23 -26.47 -29.39 -18.36
N ILE A 24 -26.34 -29.44 -19.67
CA ILE A 24 -25.30 -28.84 -20.49
C ILE A 24 -25.16 -27.38 -20.04
N MET A 25 -24.19 -27.11 -19.17
CA MET A 25 -23.69 -25.76 -19.00
C MET A 25 -22.72 -25.52 -20.15
N PRO A 26 -22.89 -24.45 -20.95
CA PRO A 26 -21.97 -24.16 -22.02
C PRO A 26 -20.57 -23.95 -21.44
N GLU A 27 -19.58 -24.58 -22.06
CA GLU A 27 -18.15 -24.54 -21.71
C GLU A 27 -17.59 -23.11 -21.64
N LYS A 28 -18.31 -22.13 -22.22
CA LYS A 28 -18.05 -20.69 -22.07
C LYS A 28 -18.34 -20.12 -20.67
N ILE A 29 -19.18 -20.77 -19.85
CA ILE A 29 -19.49 -20.33 -18.47
C ILE A 29 -18.47 -20.91 -17.49
N THR A 30 -18.01 -22.15 -17.67
CA THR A 30 -16.90 -22.71 -16.88
C THR A 30 -15.60 -21.95 -17.12
N ASN A 31 -15.34 -21.51 -18.36
CA ASN A 31 -14.21 -20.62 -18.67
C ASN A 31 -14.36 -19.17 -18.12
N LYS A 32 -15.57 -18.76 -17.71
CA LYS A 32 -15.79 -17.46 -17.05
C LYS A 32 -15.62 -17.51 -15.53
N VAL A 33 -15.69 -18.71 -14.94
CA VAL A 33 -15.44 -18.99 -13.51
C VAL A 33 -13.96 -19.29 -13.24
N GLN A 34 -13.15 -19.57 -14.27
CA GLN A 34 -11.68 -19.58 -14.18
C GLN A 34 -11.03 -18.19 -14.24
N ASN A 35 -11.78 -17.12 -13.95
CA ASN A 35 -11.20 -15.80 -13.78
C ASN A 35 -10.36 -15.80 -12.50
N HIS A 36 -9.02 -15.74 -12.66
CA HIS A 36 -7.96 -15.51 -11.66
C HIS A 36 -8.42 -15.54 -10.22
N TYR A 37 -7.86 -16.43 -9.38
CA TYR A 37 -7.90 -16.34 -7.92
C TYR A 37 -7.42 -14.93 -7.47
N ARG A 38 -8.34 -13.97 -7.51
CA ARG A 38 -8.20 -12.63 -6.98
C ARG A 38 -8.44 -12.81 -5.51
N LEU A 39 -7.38 -12.64 -4.73
CA LEU A 39 -7.46 -12.77 -3.29
C LEU A 39 -8.26 -11.57 -2.77
N ALA A 40 -9.57 -11.75 -2.56
CA ALA A 40 -10.47 -10.68 -2.16
C ALA A 40 -9.97 -9.97 -0.88
N TRP A 41 -9.40 -10.74 0.04
CA TRP A 41 -8.75 -10.19 1.23
C TRP A 41 -7.58 -9.24 0.93
N VAL A 42 -6.79 -9.48 -0.13
CA VAL A 42 -5.70 -8.59 -0.54
C VAL A 42 -6.27 -7.30 -1.12
N ASP A 43 -7.30 -7.40 -1.95
CA ASP A 43 -7.96 -6.23 -2.53
C ASP A 43 -8.59 -5.36 -1.42
N ASN A 44 -9.22 -5.98 -0.42
CA ASN A 44 -9.77 -5.29 0.75
C ASN A 44 -8.66 -4.70 1.64
N LEU A 45 -7.55 -5.43 1.85
CA LEU A 45 -6.40 -4.94 2.62
C LEU A 45 -5.76 -3.72 1.93
N ARG A 46 -5.56 -3.77 0.62
CA ARG A 46 -5.06 -2.61 -0.15
C ARG A 46 -5.99 -1.41 0.00
N THR A 47 -7.30 -1.63 -0.09
CA THR A 47 -8.31 -0.59 0.06
C THR A 47 -8.23 0.07 1.43
N PHE A 48 -8.09 -0.74 2.48
CA PHE A 48 -7.89 -0.25 3.84
C PHE A 48 -6.59 0.54 3.98
N ILE A 49 -5.49 0.08 3.36
CA ILE A 49 -4.24 0.85 3.36
C ILE A 49 -4.40 2.20 2.64
N ILE A 50 -5.12 2.25 1.51
CA ILE A 50 -5.38 3.54 0.84
C ILE A 50 -6.17 4.48 1.74
N PHE A 51 -7.16 3.97 2.49
CA PHE A 51 -7.84 4.76 3.52
C PHE A 51 -6.85 5.35 4.53
N LEU A 52 -5.90 4.54 5.02
CA LEU A 52 -4.86 5.01 5.96
C LEU A 52 -3.88 6.02 5.32
N VAL A 53 -3.56 5.88 4.04
CA VAL A 53 -2.73 6.85 3.29
C VAL A 53 -3.43 8.20 3.22
N VAL A 54 -4.74 8.22 2.94
CA VAL A 54 -5.51 9.48 2.95
C VAL A 54 -5.55 10.07 4.36
N SER A 55 -5.77 9.24 5.39
CA SER A 55 -5.71 9.70 6.78
C SER A 55 -4.36 10.31 7.14
N MET A 56 -3.26 9.66 6.75
CA MET A 56 -1.89 10.18 6.96
C MET A 56 -1.75 11.58 6.38
N HIS A 57 -2.10 11.78 5.10
CA HIS A 57 -1.95 13.10 4.46
C HIS A 57 -2.84 14.19 5.05
N ALA A 58 -4.05 13.84 5.51
CA ALA A 58 -4.89 14.77 6.26
C ALA A 58 -4.24 15.17 7.60
N CYS A 59 -3.59 14.22 8.29
CA CYS A 59 -2.83 14.51 9.51
C CYS A 59 -1.61 15.39 9.24
N VAL A 60 -0.86 15.18 8.15
CA VAL A 60 0.31 16.02 7.83
C VAL A 60 -0.09 17.49 7.70
N THR A 61 -1.26 17.76 7.09
CA THR A 61 -1.81 19.13 6.89
C THR A 61 -1.91 19.95 8.19
N TYR A 62 -2.17 19.31 9.32
CA TYR A 62 -2.38 19.98 10.60
C TYR A 62 -1.29 19.70 11.64
N SER A 63 -0.40 18.72 11.39
CA SER A 63 0.57 18.25 12.38
C SER A 63 1.96 18.86 12.26
N TYR A 64 2.32 19.38 11.07
CA TYR A 64 3.69 19.79 10.73
C TYR A 64 4.71 18.63 10.81
N VAL A 65 4.23 17.38 10.81
CA VAL A 65 5.08 16.19 10.86
C VAL A 65 5.09 15.54 9.48
N GLY A 66 6.17 15.77 8.73
CA GLY A 66 6.30 15.31 7.35
C GLY A 66 6.10 16.42 6.32
N GLY A 67 6.12 16.05 5.04
CA GLY A 67 5.97 16.98 3.92
C GLY A 67 4.59 16.86 3.26
N TRP A 68 3.89 17.98 3.11
CA TRP A 68 2.63 18.09 2.38
C TRP A 68 2.49 19.43 1.67
N TYR A 69 1.49 19.56 0.79
CA TYR A 69 1.24 20.76 -0.01
C TYR A 69 0.84 21.97 0.84
N ILE A 70 0.10 21.75 1.93
CA ILE A 70 -0.40 22.80 2.82
C ILE A 70 -0.10 22.39 4.25
N ASN A 71 0.45 23.33 5.03
CA ASN A 71 0.47 23.25 6.49
C ASN A 71 -0.38 24.40 7.03
N TYR A 72 -1.41 24.10 7.82
CA TYR A 72 -2.34 25.12 8.32
C TYR A 72 -1.75 25.83 9.56
N PRO A 73 -1.46 27.15 9.50
CA PRO A 73 -0.90 27.90 10.62
C PRO A 73 -1.98 28.36 11.63
N PRO A 74 -1.62 28.63 12.89
CA PRO A 74 -0.33 28.33 13.53
C PRO A 74 -0.11 26.82 13.74
N GLY A 75 1.08 26.39 14.18
CA GLY A 75 1.34 24.97 14.47
C GLY A 75 0.43 24.36 15.55
N PRO A 76 0.35 23.02 15.66
CA PRO A 76 -0.39 22.34 16.72
C PRO A 76 0.25 22.56 18.10
N SER A 77 -0.54 22.39 19.15
CA SER A 77 0.01 22.30 20.51
C SER A 77 0.93 21.07 20.65
N ALA A 78 1.84 21.08 21.62
CA ALA A 78 2.75 19.94 21.85
C ALA A 78 1.98 18.62 22.11
N PHE A 79 0.85 18.70 22.81
CA PHE A 79 -0.01 17.55 23.07
C PHE A 79 -0.63 16.97 21.80
N GLU A 80 -1.24 17.81 20.95
CA GLU A 80 -1.79 17.39 19.66
C GLU A 80 -0.69 16.85 18.74
N GLN A 81 0.48 17.49 18.74
CA GLN A 81 1.62 17.07 17.92
C GLN A 81 2.10 15.66 18.32
N ILE A 82 2.17 15.34 19.61
CA ILE A 82 2.51 13.98 20.07
C ILE A 82 1.48 12.95 19.58
N ILE A 83 0.18 13.25 19.65
CA ILE A 83 -0.87 12.35 19.15
C ILE A 83 -0.68 12.11 17.65
N PHE A 84 -0.43 13.17 16.89
CA PHE A 84 -0.14 13.09 15.46
C PHE A 84 1.12 12.28 15.16
N ILE A 85 2.21 12.47 15.91
CA ILE A 85 3.45 11.71 15.75
C ILE A 85 3.19 10.23 15.99
N ILE A 86 2.51 9.88 17.08
CA ILE A 86 2.19 8.48 17.39
C ILE A 86 1.39 7.87 16.25
N TRP A 87 0.28 8.49 15.83
CA TRP A 87 -0.54 7.97 14.75
C TRP A 87 0.26 7.82 13.44
N GLN A 88 0.91 8.88 12.99
CA GLN A 88 1.61 8.93 11.71
C GLN A 88 2.83 8.01 11.67
N ALA A 89 3.61 7.93 12.75
CA ALA A 89 4.75 7.02 12.83
C ALA A 89 4.30 5.56 12.74
N HIS A 90 3.19 5.20 13.40
CA HIS A 90 2.66 3.83 13.31
C HIS A 90 2.21 3.51 11.89
N LEU A 91 1.47 4.41 11.22
CA LEU A 91 1.10 4.21 9.81
C LEU A 91 2.35 4.04 8.93
N GLN A 92 3.30 4.96 9.07
CA GLN A 92 4.55 4.98 8.30
C GLN A 92 5.36 3.69 8.45
N SER A 93 5.34 3.07 9.64
CA SER A 93 6.13 1.89 9.96
C SER A 93 5.81 0.65 9.12
N PHE A 94 4.55 0.46 8.70
CA PHE A 94 4.11 -0.80 8.06
C PHE A 94 3.51 -0.65 6.68
N PHE A 95 2.76 0.42 6.41
CA PHE A 95 1.82 0.43 5.28
C PHE A 95 2.50 0.37 3.90
N MET A 96 3.60 1.10 3.69
CA MET A 96 4.37 1.08 2.46
C MET A 96 5.13 -0.24 2.32
N GLY A 97 5.82 -0.69 3.37
CA GLY A 97 6.49 -1.99 3.39
C GLY A 97 5.54 -3.13 3.05
N LEU A 98 4.33 -3.14 3.63
CA LEU A 98 3.29 -4.12 3.34
C LEU A 98 2.82 -4.06 1.88
N LEU A 99 2.58 -2.86 1.33
CA LEU A 99 2.22 -2.71 -0.08
C LEU A 99 3.32 -3.21 -1.01
N PHE A 100 4.59 -2.90 -0.73
CA PHE A 100 5.74 -3.42 -1.48
C PHE A 100 5.86 -4.95 -1.37
N PHE A 101 5.67 -5.52 -0.18
CA PHE A 101 5.66 -6.98 0.02
C PHE A 101 4.59 -7.67 -0.83
N ILE A 102 3.34 -7.21 -0.73
CA ILE A 102 2.23 -7.71 -1.54
C ILE A 102 2.57 -7.54 -3.03
N ALA A 103 3.06 -6.38 -3.43
CA ALA A 103 3.40 -6.13 -4.83
C ALA A 103 4.49 -7.08 -5.36
N GLY A 104 5.47 -7.46 -4.52
CA GLY A 104 6.49 -8.46 -4.83
C GLY A 104 5.90 -9.85 -5.07
N VAL A 105 4.98 -10.30 -4.21
CA VAL A 105 4.23 -11.57 -4.38
C VAL A 105 3.54 -11.58 -5.74
N PHE A 106 2.77 -10.54 -6.06
CA PHE A 106 2.02 -10.49 -7.31
C PHE A 106 2.92 -10.22 -8.53
N ALA A 107 4.06 -9.54 -8.38
CA ALA A 107 5.04 -9.40 -9.45
C ALA A 107 5.61 -10.77 -9.84
N HIS A 108 5.96 -11.62 -8.87
CA HIS A 108 6.40 -12.99 -9.14
C HIS A 108 5.30 -13.81 -9.85
N ARG A 109 4.07 -13.77 -9.36
CA ARG A 109 2.92 -14.46 -9.99
C ARG A 109 2.65 -14.01 -11.42
N THR A 110 2.71 -12.70 -11.68
CA THR A 110 2.53 -12.15 -13.04
C THR A 110 3.68 -12.58 -13.94
N MET A 111 4.93 -12.51 -13.46
CA MET A 111 6.11 -12.96 -14.21
C MET A 111 5.99 -14.44 -14.60
N LYS A 112 5.59 -15.31 -13.66
CA LYS A 112 5.37 -16.74 -13.92
C LYS A 112 4.28 -17.00 -14.97
N LYS A 113 3.20 -16.21 -14.96
CA LYS A 113 2.04 -16.42 -15.84
C LYS A 113 2.17 -15.77 -17.21
N ARG A 114 2.86 -14.64 -17.32
CA ARG A 114 2.84 -13.77 -18.51
C ARG A 114 4.23 -13.34 -18.98
N GLY A 115 5.29 -13.82 -18.33
CA GLY A 115 6.67 -13.45 -18.64
C GLY A 115 6.99 -11.98 -18.39
N ILE A 116 8.17 -11.57 -18.85
CA ILE A 116 8.72 -10.22 -18.68
C ILE A 116 7.85 -9.18 -19.38
N GLY A 117 7.52 -9.40 -20.66
CA GLY A 117 6.69 -8.47 -21.43
C GLY A 117 5.30 -8.27 -20.83
N GLY A 118 4.70 -9.33 -20.29
CA GLY A 118 3.41 -9.27 -19.60
C GLY A 118 3.47 -8.47 -18.29
N LEU A 119 4.52 -8.67 -17.48
CA LEU A 119 4.74 -7.89 -16.27
C LEU A 119 4.93 -6.40 -16.59
N MET A 120 5.82 -6.08 -17.55
CA MET A 120 6.14 -4.70 -17.92
C MET A 120 4.93 -3.97 -18.49
N LYS A 121 4.19 -4.59 -19.40
CA LYS A 121 2.97 -4.01 -19.97
C LYS A 121 1.92 -3.75 -18.91
N GLU A 122 1.66 -4.73 -18.03
CA GLU A 122 0.66 -4.59 -16.97
C GLU A 122 1.02 -3.48 -15.97
N ARG A 123 2.30 -3.41 -15.56
CA ARG A 123 2.79 -2.42 -14.59
C ARG A 123 2.91 -1.02 -15.20
N TRP A 124 3.28 -0.90 -16.48
CA TRP A 124 3.28 0.38 -17.19
C TRP A 124 1.87 0.99 -17.26
N ILE A 125 0.88 0.20 -17.68
CA ILE A 125 -0.50 0.69 -17.86
C ILE A 125 -1.14 1.10 -16.52
N ARG A 126 -0.81 0.40 -15.42
CA ARG A 126 -1.45 0.61 -14.11
C ARG A 126 -0.67 1.48 -13.14
N LEU A 127 0.64 1.67 -13.35
CA LEU A 127 1.49 2.44 -12.44
C LEU A 127 2.21 3.54 -13.20
N GLY A 128 3.01 3.19 -14.21
CA GLY A 128 3.84 4.14 -14.95
C GLY A 128 3.04 5.26 -15.61
N LEU A 129 2.08 4.93 -16.46
CA LEU A 129 1.28 5.91 -17.18
C LEU A 129 0.43 6.80 -16.23
N PRO A 130 -0.32 6.26 -15.25
CA PRO A 130 -1.01 7.09 -14.26
C PRO A 130 -0.07 8.01 -13.48
N SER A 131 1.10 7.52 -13.05
CA SER A 131 2.10 8.36 -12.36
C SER A 131 2.62 9.50 -13.24
N MET A 132 2.90 9.25 -14.53
CA MET A 132 3.33 10.30 -15.44
C MET A 132 2.25 11.36 -15.66
N LEU A 133 1.00 10.94 -15.86
CA LEU A 133 -0.14 11.86 -15.97
C LEU A 133 -0.28 12.71 -14.70
N TYR A 134 -0.11 12.10 -13.54
CA TYR A 134 -0.11 12.84 -12.28
C TYR A 134 1.01 13.88 -12.23
N MET A 135 2.26 13.47 -12.53
CA MET A 135 3.44 14.34 -12.48
C MET A 135 3.38 15.52 -13.45
N ILE A 136 2.82 15.31 -14.65
CA ILE A 136 2.77 16.32 -15.72
C ILE A 136 1.54 17.23 -15.59
N CYS A 137 0.41 16.70 -15.12
CA CYS A 137 -0.86 17.44 -15.12
C CYS A 137 -1.33 17.82 -13.72
N ILE A 138 -1.44 16.85 -12.81
CA ILE A 138 -2.08 17.04 -11.49
C ILE A 138 -1.14 17.76 -10.53
N GLN A 139 0.11 17.32 -10.43
CA GLN A 139 1.09 17.93 -9.53
C GLN A 139 1.28 19.44 -9.75
N PRO A 140 1.61 19.92 -10.97
CA PRO A 140 1.83 21.35 -11.16
C PRO A 140 0.56 22.17 -10.93
N LEU A 141 -0.63 21.60 -11.18
CA LEU A 141 -1.90 22.25 -10.86
C LEU A 141 -2.05 22.45 -9.35
N ILE A 142 -1.79 21.42 -8.54
CA ILE A 142 -1.84 21.52 -7.08
C ILE A 142 -0.84 22.56 -6.60
N VAL A 143 0.44 22.43 -7.01
CA VAL A 143 1.51 23.31 -6.54
C VAL A 143 1.19 24.77 -6.90
N TYR A 144 0.77 25.03 -8.14
CA TYR A 144 0.36 26.36 -8.59
C TYR A 144 -0.80 26.92 -7.77
N ALA A 145 -1.83 26.12 -7.48
CA ALA A 145 -2.98 26.53 -6.66
C ALA A 145 -2.61 26.82 -5.20
N THR A 146 -1.52 26.21 -4.70
CA THR A 146 -1.03 26.41 -3.33
C THR A 146 0.11 27.40 -3.21
N LEU A 147 0.52 28.07 -4.29
CA LEU A 147 1.53 29.13 -4.24
C LEU A 147 0.99 30.26 -3.35
N GLN A 148 1.47 30.33 -2.11
CA GLN A 148 0.91 31.25 -1.13
C GLN A 148 1.28 32.70 -1.40
N GLU A 149 2.39 32.99 -2.10
CA GLU A 149 2.67 34.33 -2.62
C GLU A 149 3.49 34.27 -3.92
N PRO A 150 3.08 34.98 -4.99
CA PRO A 150 3.96 35.21 -6.13
C PRO A 150 5.14 36.06 -5.66
N LYS A 151 6.37 35.61 -5.92
CA LYS A 151 7.61 36.35 -5.62
C LYS A 151 7.81 37.63 -6.46
N GLY A 152 6.74 38.16 -7.06
CA GLY A 152 6.76 39.28 -8.00
C GLY A 152 5.41 40.00 -8.08
N PRO A 153 5.36 41.16 -8.77
CA PRO A 153 4.20 42.05 -8.78
C PRO A 153 2.94 41.43 -9.42
N GLU A 154 3.09 40.40 -10.27
CA GLU A 154 1.98 39.62 -10.81
C GLU A 154 2.31 38.12 -10.78
N PRO A 155 1.36 37.25 -10.39
CA PRO A 155 1.56 35.81 -10.48
C PRO A 155 1.73 35.39 -11.94
N PRO A 156 2.73 34.55 -12.28
CA PRO A 156 2.88 34.04 -13.63
C PRO A 156 1.62 33.26 -14.02
N SER A 157 1.21 33.34 -15.29
CA SER A 157 0.13 32.50 -15.81
C SER A 157 0.42 31.01 -15.55
N PHE A 158 -0.63 30.19 -15.39
CA PHE A 158 -0.43 28.74 -15.21
C PHE A 158 0.40 28.12 -16.34
N MET A 159 0.21 28.57 -17.59
CA MET A 159 0.96 28.02 -18.73
C MET A 159 2.45 28.35 -18.69
N SER A 160 2.83 29.57 -18.27
CA SER A 160 4.23 29.92 -18.10
C SER A 160 4.87 29.16 -16.94
N TYR A 161 4.17 29.02 -15.82
CA TYR A 161 4.62 28.18 -14.70
C TYR A 161 4.79 26.70 -15.13
N TRP A 162 3.81 26.14 -15.84
CA TRP A 162 3.82 24.76 -16.28
C TRP A 162 4.97 24.48 -17.26
N TYR A 163 5.21 25.40 -18.21
CA TYR A 163 6.34 25.30 -19.13
C TYR A 163 7.68 25.32 -18.38
N GLU A 164 7.86 26.25 -17.44
CA GLU A 164 9.08 26.31 -16.63
C GLU A 164 9.26 25.07 -15.75
N TYR A 165 8.18 24.55 -15.16
CA TYR A 165 8.18 23.31 -14.38
C TYR A 165 8.65 22.08 -15.19
N LEU A 166 8.29 22.01 -16.47
CA LEU A 166 8.79 20.97 -17.37
C LEU A 166 10.23 21.23 -17.79
N ARG A 167 10.56 22.46 -18.19
CA ARG A 167 11.87 22.86 -18.71
C ARG A 167 12.97 22.72 -17.66
N SER A 168 12.69 23.06 -16.40
CA SER A 168 13.63 22.96 -15.29
C SER A 168 13.90 21.52 -14.83
N GLY A 169 13.11 20.55 -15.30
CA GLY A 169 13.14 19.18 -14.82
C GLY A 169 12.48 18.99 -13.44
N SER A 170 11.81 20.01 -12.87
CA SER A 170 11.08 19.91 -11.60
C SER A 170 10.04 18.78 -11.61
N VAL A 171 9.53 18.43 -12.80
CA VAL A 171 8.65 17.27 -13.01
C VAL A 171 9.19 15.96 -12.44
N LEU A 172 10.51 15.74 -12.43
CA LEU A 172 11.11 14.50 -11.92
C LEU A 172 10.94 14.34 -10.41
N GLY A 173 10.85 15.45 -9.66
CA GLY A 173 10.50 15.46 -8.24
C GLY A 173 9.00 15.61 -7.99
N GLY A 174 8.19 15.76 -9.03
CA GLY A 174 6.77 16.08 -8.95
C GLY A 174 5.84 14.90 -8.79
N SER A 175 6.30 13.77 -8.25
CA SER A 175 5.43 12.59 -8.11
C SER A 175 4.38 12.73 -7.02
N GLY A 176 4.54 13.67 -6.08
CA GLY A 176 3.64 13.81 -4.93
C GLY A 176 3.42 12.45 -4.24
N PRO A 177 2.18 12.13 -3.82
CA PRO A 177 1.84 10.81 -3.28
C PRO A 177 2.07 9.65 -4.23
N MET A 178 2.10 9.86 -5.56
CA MET A 178 2.34 8.82 -6.57
C MET A 178 3.78 8.29 -6.59
N TRP A 179 4.67 8.79 -5.72
CA TRP A 179 6.05 8.28 -5.57
C TRP A 179 6.10 6.76 -5.40
N PHE A 180 5.14 6.18 -4.67
CA PHE A 180 5.07 4.73 -4.46
C PHE A 180 4.83 3.97 -5.76
N ALA A 181 3.92 4.45 -6.61
CA ALA A 181 3.66 3.84 -7.90
C ALA A 181 4.88 3.92 -8.83
N VAL A 182 5.61 5.04 -8.80
CA VAL A 182 6.88 5.21 -9.54
C VAL A 182 7.94 4.23 -9.01
N ALA A 183 8.18 4.21 -7.71
CA ALA A 183 9.17 3.33 -7.07
C ALA A 183 8.83 1.84 -7.32
N LEU A 184 7.55 1.47 -7.24
CA LEU A 184 7.11 0.11 -7.50
C LEU A 184 7.29 -0.29 -8.98
N TRP A 185 7.09 0.64 -9.91
CA TRP A 185 7.38 0.40 -11.32
C TRP A 185 8.88 0.14 -11.52
N ILE A 186 9.75 0.95 -10.92
CA ILE A 186 11.21 0.75 -10.93
C ILE A 186 11.58 -0.63 -10.36
N PHE A 187 11.00 -1.02 -9.22
CA PHE A 187 11.27 -2.34 -8.62
C PHE A 187 10.85 -3.49 -9.56
N CYS A 188 9.74 -3.33 -10.27
CA CYS A 188 9.32 -4.30 -11.27
C CYS A 188 10.31 -4.35 -12.46
N CYS A 189 10.83 -3.21 -12.91
CA CYS A 189 11.85 -3.14 -13.96
C CYS A 189 13.14 -3.84 -13.53
N VAL A 190 13.64 -3.56 -12.32
CA VAL A 190 14.83 -4.23 -11.76
C VAL A 190 14.61 -5.75 -11.67
N TYR A 191 13.42 -6.18 -11.21
CA TYR A 191 13.08 -7.60 -11.15
C TYR A 191 13.02 -8.24 -12.54
N ALA A 192 12.48 -7.55 -13.54
CA ALA A 192 12.48 -8.00 -14.92
C ALA A 192 13.89 -8.14 -15.50
N ILE A 193 14.74 -7.13 -15.31
CA ILE A 193 16.15 -7.14 -15.74
C ILE A 193 16.87 -8.33 -15.11
N LYS A 194 16.73 -8.53 -13.80
CA LYS A 194 17.30 -9.70 -13.11
C LYS A 194 16.83 -11.01 -13.74
N GLN A 195 15.53 -11.13 -14.05
CA GLN A 195 14.97 -12.35 -14.65
C GLN A 195 15.50 -12.61 -16.07
N MET A 196 15.93 -11.59 -16.82
CA MET A 196 16.59 -11.78 -18.11
C MET A 196 17.92 -12.52 -17.97
N PHE A 197 18.64 -12.32 -16.87
CA PHE A 197 19.91 -12.99 -16.58
C PHE A 197 19.71 -14.36 -15.90
N ASP A 198 18.72 -14.50 -15.01
CA ASP A 198 18.47 -15.74 -14.27
C ASP A 198 17.82 -16.85 -15.12
N GLY A 199 17.35 -16.55 -16.33
CA GLY A 199 16.75 -17.52 -17.26
C GLY A 199 15.36 -18.00 -16.81
N GLU A 200 15.05 -19.30 -16.95
CA GLU A 200 13.74 -19.85 -16.58
C GLU A 200 13.48 -19.79 -15.07
N ILE A 201 12.25 -19.45 -14.70
CA ILE A 201 11.81 -19.46 -13.30
C ILE A 201 11.74 -20.90 -12.82
N ARG A 202 12.81 -21.36 -12.14
CA ARG A 202 12.82 -22.67 -11.48
C ARG A 202 11.72 -22.74 -10.43
N LEU A 203 10.76 -23.63 -10.66
CA LEU A 203 9.72 -23.99 -9.69
C LEU A 203 10.38 -24.69 -8.52
N MET A 204 10.37 -24.07 -7.34
CA MET A 204 10.76 -24.76 -6.11
C MET A 204 9.58 -25.61 -5.64
N THR A 205 9.89 -26.75 -5.02
CA THR A 205 8.87 -27.53 -4.29
C THR A 205 8.26 -26.62 -3.21
N PRO A 206 6.93 -26.39 -3.23
CA PRO A 206 6.30 -25.48 -2.28
C PRO A 206 6.56 -25.95 -0.84
N ARG A 207 7.17 -25.10 -0.01
CA ARG A 207 7.14 -25.31 1.44
C ARG A 207 5.77 -24.88 1.94
N SER A 208 4.99 -25.84 2.42
CA SER A 208 3.69 -25.61 3.06
C SER A 208 3.81 -25.08 4.50
N GLN A 209 5.03 -24.88 5.01
CA GLN A 209 5.30 -24.39 6.36
C GLN A 209 5.77 -22.94 6.36
N PRO A 210 5.36 -22.12 7.34
CA PRO A 210 5.86 -20.76 7.49
C PRO A 210 7.36 -20.75 7.87
N PRO A 211 8.07 -19.63 7.65
CA PRO A 211 9.43 -19.45 8.14
C PRO A 211 9.53 -19.67 9.66
N LYS A 212 10.68 -20.15 10.13
CA LYS A 212 10.89 -20.33 11.57
C LYS A 212 10.93 -18.96 12.27
N PRO A 213 10.48 -18.85 13.54
CA PRO A 213 10.60 -17.61 14.30
C PRO A 213 12.03 -17.04 14.36
N SER A 214 13.05 -17.91 14.44
CA SER A 214 14.45 -17.51 14.38
C SER A 214 14.81 -16.75 13.09
N ASP A 215 14.32 -17.23 11.95
CA ASP A 215 14.60 -16.63 10.65
C ASP A 215 13.88 -15.28 10.52
N MET A 216 12.68 -15.17 11.10
CA MET A 216 11.92 -13.92 11.14
C MET A 216 12.61 -12.86 12.00
N TRP A 217 13.13 -13.24 13.18
CA TRP A 217 13.90 -12.36 14.05
C TRP A 217 15.22 -11.94 13.42
N LEU A 218 15.96 -12.87 12.80
CA LEU A 218 17.19 -12.57 12.09
C LEU A 218 16.95 -11.58 10.95
N PHE A 219 15.88 -11.78 10.17
CA PHE A 219 15.49 -10.85 9.12
C PHE A 219 15.12 -9.47 9.69
N GLY A 220 14.29 -9.44 10.74
CA GLY A 220 13.87 -8.19 11.38
C GLY A 220 15.04 -7.39 11.94
N PHE A 221 15.96 -8.04 12.67
CA PHE A 221 17.14 -7.40 13.22
C PHE A 221 18.13 -6.96 12.12
N GLY A 222 18.34 -7.80 11.10
CA GLY A 222 19.13 -7.42 9.93
C GLY A 222 18.57 -6.17 9.25
N LEU A 223 17.23 -6.07 9.16
CA LEU A 223 16.57 -4.90 8.60
C LEU A 223 16.76 -3.65 9.48
N VAL A 224 16.70 -3.77 10.81
CA VAL A 224 17.02 -2.68 11.74
C VAL A 224 18.42 -2.14 11.47
N CYS A 225 19.43 -3.02 11.46
CA CYS A 225 20.82 -2.63 11.25
C CYS A 225 21.02 -1.97 9.88
N CYS A 226 20.46 -2.54 8.81
CA CYS A 226 20.59 -1.96 7.48
C CYS A 226 19.88 -0.59 7.37
N SER A 227 18.69 -0.45 7.95
CA SER A 227 17.97 0.84 7.96
C SER A 227 18.75 1.90 8.74
N PHE A 228 19.34 1.52 9.88
CA PHE A 228 20.18 2.42 10.67
C PHE A 228 21.41 2.89 9.88
N LEU A 229 22.13 1.97 9.24
CA LEU A 229 23.30 2.31 8.41
C LEU A 229 22.95 3.24 7.25
N VAL A 230 21.83 2.99 6.55
CA VAL A 230 21.38 3.87 5.48
C VAL A 230 21.02 5.27 6.00
N ARG A 231 20.43 5.37 7.20
CA ARG A 231 20.09 6.65 7.84
C ARG A 231 21.29 7.45 8.35
N LEU A 232 22.49 6.86 8.38
CA LEU A 232 23.72 7.63 8.60
C LEU A 232 24.03 8.53 7.40
N ALA A 233 23.74 8.06 6.18
CA ALA A 233 23.93 8.83 4.95
C ALA A 233 22.67 9.62 4.56
N TYR A 234 21.49 9.04 4.77
CA TYR A 234 20.20 9.61 4.39
C TYR A 234 19.27 9.71 5.61
N PRO A 235 19.47 10.73 6.47
CA PRO A 235 18.61 10.94 7.64
C PRO A 235 17.15 11.16 7.24
N LEU A 236 16.22 10.89 8.16
CA LEU A 236 14.79 11.12 7.95
C LEU A 236 14.52 12.57 7.54
N GLY A 237 13.66 12.75 6.54
CA GLY A 237 13.39 14.06 5.93
C GLY A 237 14.28 14.37 4.73
N SER A 238 15.38 13.63 4.50
CA SER A 238 16.12 13.73 3.23
C SER A 238 15.29 13.14 2.09
N ASN A 239 15.20 13.88 0.97
CA ASN A 239 14.41 13.50 -0.19
C ASN A 239 15.26 13.59 -1.46
N ILE A 240 15.18 12.57 -2.30
CA ILE A 240 15.73 12.59 -3.66
C ILE A 240 14.58 12.26 -4.61
N PHE A 241 14.29 13.15 -5.56
CA PHE A 241 13.13 13.02 -6.46
C PHE A 241 11.81 12.70 -5.72
N ASN A 242 11.57 13.37 -4.60
CA ASN A 242 10.39 13.17 -3.74
C ASN A 242 10.27 11.76 -3.12
N MET A 243 11.41 11.05 -2.99
CA MET A 243 11.52 9.77 -2.30
C MET A 243 12.45 9.88 -1.09
N GLN A 244 11.97 9.43 0.07
CA GLN A 244 12.77 9.38 1.30
C GLN A 244 13.56 8.08 1.39
N LEU A 245 14.82 8.12 0.94
CA LEU A 245 15.67 6.93 0.85
C LEU A 245 15.92 6.25 2.20
N GLY A 246 15.81 6.97 3.31
CA GLY A 246 15.90 6.42 4.68
C GLY A 246 14.85 5.33 5.01
N PHE A 247 13.81 5.17 4.19
CA PHE A 247 12.84 4.08 4.30
C PHE A 247 13.00 2.98 3.24
N PHE A 248 13.82 3.21 2.20
CA PHE A 248 13.90 2.30 1.05
C PHE A 248 14.51 0.94 1.39
N THR A 249 15.32 0.86 2.45
CA THR A 249 15.81 -0.43 2.98
C THR A 249 14.64 -1.37 3.30
N GLN A 250 13.61 -0.87 3.98
CA GLN A 250 12.40 -1.63 4.28
C GLN A 250 11.67 -2.02 2.99
N TYR A 251 11.53 -1.10 2.05
CA TYR A 251 10.75 -1.31 0.83
C TYR A 251 11.40 -2.36 -0.08
N VAL A 252 12.72 -2.27 -0.28
CA VAL A 252 13.51 -3.23 -1.05
C VAL A 252 13.47 -4.61 -0.40
N ALA A 253 13.67 -4.68 0.91
CA ALA A 253 13.62 -5.94 1.66
C ALA A 253 12.22 -6.57 1.59
N ALA A 254 11.17 -5.77 1.78
CA ALA A 254 9.79 -6.22 1.73
C ALA A 254 9.39 -6.73 0.34
N PHE A 255 9.67 -5.98 -0.73
CA PHE A 255 9.39 -6.43 -2.10
C PHE A 255 10.13 -7.72 -2.45
N SER A 256 11.41 -7.81 -2.10
CA SER A 256 12.24 -9.00 -2.31
C SER A 256 11.71 -10.20 -1.52
N LEU A 257 11.35 -9.99 -0.25
CA LEU A 257 10.76 -11.03 0.59
C LEU A 257 9.40 -11.49 0.05
N GLY A 258 8.62 -10.59 -0.53
CA GLY A 258 7.37 -10.91 -1.24
C GLY A 258 7.59 -11.89 -2.38
N ILE A 259 8.58 -11.62 -3.25
CA ILE A 259 8.97 -12.54 -4.34
C ILE A 259 9.42 -13.89 -3.78
N ILE A 260 10.30 -13.87 -2.76
CA ILE A 260 10.84 -15.09 -2.13
C ILE A 260 9.71 -15.91 -1.49
N SER A 261 8.72 -15.27 -0.87
CA SER A 261 7.60 -15.92 -0.19
C SER A 261 6.74 -16.74 -1.13
N ASP A 262 6.44 -16.19 -2.31
CA ASP A 262 5.65 -16.86 -3.32
C ASP A 262 6.48 -17.95 -4.03
N ARG A 263 7.75 -17.66 -4.33
CA ARG A 263 8.67 -18.62 -4.96
C ARG A 263 8.89 -19.87 -4.10
N LYS A 264 9.04 -19.70 -2.79
CA LYS A 264 9.21 -20.80 -1.83
C LYS A 264 7.89 -21.40 -1.36
N GLY A 265 6.75 -20.84 -1.76
CA GLY A 265 5.41 -21.37 -1.47
C GLY A 265 4.88 -21.15 -0.05
N TRP A 266 5.57 -20.39 0.79
CA TRP A 266 5.17 -20.20 2.20
C TRP A 266 4.30 -18.96 2.45
N PHE A 267 3.99 -18.15 1.42
CA PHE A 267 3.16 -16.94 1.58
C PHE A 267 1.82 -17.22 2.29
N GLU A 268 1.01 -18.14 1.78
CA GLU A 268 -0.30 -18.45 2.39
C GLU A 268 -0.14 -19.04 3.80
N ALA A 269 0.86 -19.91 4.00
CA ALA A 269 1.15 -20.53 5.29
C ALA A 269 1.58 -19.51 6.35
N MET A 270 2.39 -18.51 5.97
CA MET A 270 2.77 -17.39 6.84
C MET A 270 1.55 -16.58 7.25
N VAL A 271 0.71 -16.19 6.29
CA VAL A 271 -0.41 -15.28 6.53
C VAL A 271 -1.43 -15.89 7.49
N ILE A 272 -1.64 -17.21 7.49
CA ILE A 272 -2.58 -17.88 8.43
C ILE A 272 -1.92 -18.37 9.73
N SER A 273 -0.61 -18.15 9.91
CA SER A 273 0.12 -18.70 11.05
C SER A 273 -0.21 -18.01 12.37
N ASN A 274 -0.08 -18.74 13.48
CA ASN A 274 -0.15 -18.16 14.83
C ASN A 274 0.95 -17.13 15.08
N HIS A 275 2.10 -17.25 14.41
CA HIS A 275 3.18 -16.27 14.47
C HIS A 275 2.74 -14.92 13.90
N ALA A 276 2.07 -14.90 12.75
CA ALA A 276 1.55 -13.65 12.17
C ALA A 276 0.51 -12.99 13.07
N ARG A 277 -0.39 -13.79 13.68
CA ARG A 277 -1.36 -13.29 14.67
C ARG A 277 -0.68 -12.69 15.90
N SER A 278 0.28 -13.42 16.48
CA SER A 278 1.00 -13.00 17.69
C SER A 278 1.84 -11.75 17.43
N ALA A 279 2.56 -11.70 16.30
CA ALA A 279 3.30 -10.52 15.86
C ALA A 279 2.35 -9.31 15.73
N GLY A 280 1.18 -9.49 15.10
CA GLY A 280 0.17 -8.43 15.00
C GLY A 280 -0.22 -7.82 16.35
N TRP A 281 -0.50 -8.65 17.34
CA TRP A 281 -0.81 -8.18 18.70
C TRP A 281 0.39 -7.55 19.39
N MET A 282 1.59 -8.08 19.22
CA MET A 282 2.81 -7.49 19.76
C MET A 282 3.03 -6.08 19.18
N GLY A 283 2.92 -5.92 17.86
CA GLY A 283 3.05 -4.61 17.20
C GLY A 283 1.99 -3.62 17.69
N LEU A 284 0.74 -4.08 17.87
CA LEU A 284 -0.36 -3.22 18.31
C LEU A 284 -0.28 -2.81 19.78
N ILE A 285 0.17 -3.71 20.67
CA ILE A 285 0.18 -3.49 22.12
C ILE A 285 1.52 -2.90 22.58
N ILE A 286 2.64 -3.41 22.07
CA ILE A 286 4.00 -3.03 22.51
C ILE A 286 4.54 -1.84 21.69
N GLY A 287 4.16 -1.74 20.41
CA GLY A 287 4.61 -0.67 19.52
C GLY A 287 4.35 0.73 20.08
N PRO A 288 3.10 1.09 20.44
CA PRO A 288 2.79 2.42 20.96
C PRO A 288 3.56 2.81 22.24
N PRO A 289 3.56 2.02 23.33
CA PRO A 289 4.29 2.39 24.54
C PRO A 289 5.80 2.43 24.31
N PHE A 290 6.36 1.60 23.42
CA PHE A 290 7.78 1.68 23.08
C PHE A 290 8.12 3.02 22.41
N LEU A 291 7.33 3.46 21.43
CA LEU A 291 7.53 4.76 20.77
C LEU A 291 7.43 5.90 21.77
N VAL A 292 6.41 5.88 22.63
CA VAL A 292 6.22 6.90 23.67
C VAL A 292 7.40 6.93 24.62
N GLY A 293 7.88 5.77 25.08
CA GLY A 293 9.06 5.66 25.93
C GLY A 293 10.33 6.18 25.23
N LEU A 294 10.50 5.89 23.95
CA LEU A 294 11.62 6.38 23.15
C LEU A 294 11.62 7.90 23.03
N VAL A 295 10.46 8.49 22.71
CA VAL A 295 10.28 9.95 22.57
C VAL A 295 10.43 10.65 23.93
N ALA A 296 9.88 10.06 24.99
CA ALA A 296 10.00 10.59 26.34
C ALA A 296 11.46 10.60 26.82
N ALA A 297 12.23 9.58 26.48
CA ALA A 297 13.61 9.43 26.91
C ALA A 297 14.60 10.26 26.07
N GLY A 298 14.36 10.44 24.77
CA GLY A 298 15.20 11.27 23.90
C GLY A 298 14.84 12.76 23.89
N GLY A 299 13.72 13.14 24.52
CA GLY A 299 13.23 14.51 24.60
C GLY A 299 12.49 14.98 23.35
N PRO A 300 11.80 16.14 23.42
CA PRO A 300 11.12 16.71 22.27
C PRO A 300 12.13 17.06 21.16
N PRO A 301 11.73 17.00 19.87
CA PRO A 301 12.57 17.50 18.79
C PRO A 301 12.92 18.97 19.09
N PRO A 302 14.20 19.36 19.03
CA PRO A 302 14.59 20.75 19.24
C PRO A 302 13.96 21.64 18.16
N GLN A 303 13.60 22.88 18.53
CA GLN A 303 13.04 23.86 17.57
C GLN A 303 14.06 24.20 16.46
N ASP A 304 15.34 24.28 16.82
CA ASP A 304 16.47 24.47 15.91
C ASP A 304 17.53 23.39 16.16
N GLY A 305 18.08 22.82 15.09
CA GLY A 305 19.17 21.84 15.15
C GLY A 305 18.79 20.44 14.65
N ILE A 306 19.66 19.47 14.91
CA ILE A 306 19.51 18.11 14.41
C ILE A 306 18.47 17.36 15.25
N ILE A 307 17.41 16.87 14.60
CA ILE A 307 16.46 15.95 15.23
C ILE A 307 17.20 14.65 15.55
N VAL A 308 17.44 14.38 16.83
CA VAL A 308 18.24 13.23 17.31
C VAL A 308 17.75 11.86 16.80
N TYR A 309 16.46 11.75 16.48
CA TYR A 309 15.84 10.54 15.93
C TYR A 309 16.04 10.38 14.41
N SER A 310 16.38 11.45 13.69
CA SER A 310 16.39 11.45 12.22
C SER A 310 17.55 10.68 11.62
N GLY A 311 18.70 10.60 12.32
CA GLY A 311 19.89 9.90 11.88
C GLY A 311 21.07 10.12 12.81
N GLY A 312 22.26 9.73 12.36
CA GLY A 312 23.50 9.83 13.13
C GLY A 312 23.77 8.63 14.05
N LEU A 313 25.01 8.53 14.52
CA LEU A 313 25.49 7.45 15.40
C LEU A 313 25.07 7.71 16.85
N ASN A 314 23.78 7.54 17.16
CA ASN A 314 23.24 7.75 18.49
C ASN A 314 22.15 6.70 18.84
N PRO A 315 21.91 6.43 20.13
CA PRO A 315 20.95 5.41 20.56
C PRO A 315 19.50 5.74 20.22
N TRP A 316 19.12 7.01 20.05
CA TRP A 316 17.76 7.43 19.72
C TRP A 316 17.40 7.14 18.27
N ALA A 317 18.31 7.44 17.33
CA ALA A 317 18.18 7.09 15.92
C ALA A 317 18.16 5.57 15.74
N PHE A 318 19.00 4.82 16.45
CA PHE A 318 18.96 3.36 16.45
C PHE A 318 17.65 2.83 17.05
N GLY A 319 17.22 3.39 18.18
CA GLY A 319 15.96 3.04 18.84
C GLY A 319 14.74 3.28 17.96
N LEU A 320 14.73 4.38 17.17
CA LEU A 320 13.66 4.63 16.21
C LEU A 320 13.68 3.61 15.08
N CYS A 321 14.86 3.26 14.54
CA CYS A 321 14.98 2.20 13.54
C CYS A 321 14.50 0.85 14.09
N PHE A 322 14.90 0.52 15.30
CA PHE A 322 14.51 -0.71 15.99
C PHE A 322 12.99 -0.80 16.13
N TRP A 323 12.39 0.26 16.67
CA TRP A 323 10.95 0.37 16.82
C TRP A 323 10.22 0.27 15.47
N GLU A 324 10.63 1.08 14.50
CA GLU A 324 9.95 1.21 13.21
C GLU A 324 9.96 -0.11 12.44
N GLN A 325 11.11 -0.78 12.33
CA GLN A 325 11.18 -2.02 11.56
C GLN A 325 10.45 -3.16 12.24
N LEU A 326 10.60 -3.35 13.56
CA LEU A 326 9.98 -4.47 14.25
C LEU A 326 8.48 -4.28 14.43
N THR A 327 8.03 -3.08 14.83
CA THR A 327 6.61 -2.74 14.91
C THR A 327 5.98 -2.79 13.53
N GLY A 328 6.67 -2.26 12.51
CA GLY A 328 6.24 -2.28 11.12
C GLY A 328 6.01 -3.69 10.58
N LEU A 329 6.99 -4.57 10.71
CA LEU A 329 6.87 -5.98 10.31
C LEU A 329 5.77 -6.70 11.08
N SER A 330 5.66 -6.44 12.38
CA SER A 330 4.65 -7.03 13.26
C SER A 330 3.23 -6.65 12.86
N LEU A 331 2.97 -5.35 12.66
CA LEU A 331 1.68 -4.83 12.20
C LEU A 331 1.36 -5.32 10.78
N ALA A 332 2.33 -5.35 9.87
CA ALA A 332 2.14 -5.86 8.52
C ALA A 332 1.70 -7.32 8.50
N LEU A 333 2.37 -8.19 9.26
CA LEU A 333 2.01 -9.60 9.40
C LEU A 333 0.63 -9.78 10.05
N GLY A 334 0.36 -9.02 11.12
CA GLY A 334 -0.93 -9.02 11.80
C GLY A 334 -2.09 -8.62 10.90
N LEU A 335 -1.94 -7.54 10.14
CA LEU A 335 -2.96 -7.08 9.21
C LEU A 335 -3.24 -8.10 8.11
N MET A 336 -2.21 -8.72 7.54
CA MET A 336 -2.41 -9.80 6.58
C MET A 336 -3.19 -10.96 7.20
N PHE A 337 -2.84 -11.39 8.43
CA PHE A 337 -3.56 -12.45 9.13
C PHE A 337 -5.04 -12.10 9.34
N TRP A 338 -5.33 -10.90 9.86
CA TRP A 338 -6.71 -10.50 10.16
C TRP A 338 -7.54 -10.29 8.89
N PHE A 339 -7.00 -9.70 7.84
CA PHE A 339 -7.71 -9.59 6.57
C PHE A 339 -7.89 -10.95 5.90
N ARG A 340 -6.93 -11.87 6.02
CA ARG A 340 -7.10 -13.24 5.51
C ARG A 340 -8.22 -13.99 6.23
N LYS A 341 -8.38 -13.75 7.54
CA LYS A 341 -9.39 -14.40 8.39
C LYS A 341 -10.78 -13.76 8.28
N LEU A 342 -10.86 -12.43 8.34
CA LEU A 342 -12.11 -11.67 8.45
C LEU A 342 -12.42 -10.83 7.20
N GLY A 343 -11.39 -10.40 6.47
CA GLY A 343 -11.48 -9.50 5.34
C GLY A 343 -11.69 -10.18 3.98
N ASN A 344 -12.02 -11.48 3.93
CA ASN A 344 -12.27 -12.19 2.66
C ASN A 344 -13.68 -11.95 2.10
N SER A 345 -14.25 -10.78 2.35
CA SER A 345 -15.59 -10.40 1.89
C SER A 345 -15.59 -10.09 0.39
N THR A 346 -16.53 -10.68 -0.33
CA THR A 346 -16.82 -10.41 -1.75
C THR A 346 -18.16 -9.68 -1.93
N GLN A 347 -18.67 -9.08 -0.85
CA GLN A 347 -19.90 -8.29 -0.87
C GLN A 347 -19.79 -7.09 -1.83
N LEU A 348 -20.95 -6.61 -2.30
CA LEU A 348 -21.03 -5.54 -3.30
C LEU A 348 -20.25 -4.28 -2.89
N CYS A 349 -20.38 -3.86 -1.63
CA CYS A 349 -19.66 -2.68 -1.11
C CYS A 349 -18.13 -2.88 -1.14
N ALA A 350 -17.63 -4.02 -0.66
CA ALA A 350 -16.20 -4.33 -0.65
C ALA A 350 -15.60 -4.39 -2.07
N VAL A 351 -16.32 -5.00 -3.02
CA VAL A 351 -15.91 -5.03 -4.43
C VAL A 351 -15.98 -3.63 -5.06
N TRP A 352 -16.97 -2.83 -4.67
CA TRP A 352 -17.12 -1.47 -5.17
C TRP A 352 -15.98 -0.56 -4.72
N LEU A 353 -15.63 -0.60 -3.43
CA LEU A 353 -14.53 0.17 -2.84
C LEU A 353 -13.19 -0.28 -3.45
N SER A 354 -12.91 -1.58 -3.45
CA SER A 354 -11.61 -2.10 -3.91
C SER A 354 -11.31 -1.81 -5.37
N ARG A 355 -12.31 -1.84 -6.25
CA ARG A 355 -12.15 -1.47 -7.67
C ARG A 355 -11.78 0.00 -7.89
N ARG A 356 -12.07 0.89 -6.93
CA ARG A 356 -11.83 2.34 -7.03
C ARG A 356 -10.63 2.79 -6.20
N SER A 357 -10.07 1.91 -5.38
CA SER A 357 -8.97 2.23 -4.46
C SER A 357 -7.76 2.91 -5.12
N PHE A 358 -7.37 2.48 -6.33
CA PHE A 358 -6.26 3.10 -7.05
C PHE A 358 -6.60 4.51 -7.56
N GLY A 359 -7.81 4.74 -8.06
CA GLY A 359 -8.25 6.09 -8.44
C GLY A 359 -8.35 7.03 -7.24
N VAL A 360 -8.84 6.54 -6.11
CA VAL A 360 -8.82 7.30 -4.83
C VAL A 360 -7.39 7.66 -4.45
N TYR A 361 -6.47 6.70 -4.52
CA TYR A 361 -5.05 6.95 -4.27
C TYR A 361 -4.44 7.98 -5.23
N MET A 362 -4.88 8.08 -6.48
CA MET A 362 -4.40 9.12 -7.40
C MET A 362 -5.05 10.49 -7.14
N LEU A 363 -6.35 10.53 -6.81
CA LEU A 363 -7.14 11.76 -6.76
C LEU A 363 -7.26 12.38 -5.38
N HIS A 364 -6.90 11.66 -4.30
CA HIS A 364 -7.04 12.19 -2.95
C HIS A 364 -6.25 13.48 -2.72
N SER A 365 -5.08 13.65 -3.33
CA SER A 365 -4.23 14.82 -3.09
C SER A 365 -4.85 16.12 -3.59
N PRO A 366 -5.25 16.27 -4.88
CA PRO A 366 -5.90 17.49 -5.34
C PRO A 366 -7.25 17.74 -4.63
N ILE A 367 -8.00 16.68 -4.36
CA ILE A 367 -9.29 16.78 -3.66
C ILE A 367 -9.10 17.26 -2.21
N MET A 368 -8.14 16.67 -1.50
CA MET A 368 -7.83 17.06 -0.12
C MET A 368 -7.40 18.51 -0.04
N VAL A 369 -6.50 18.94 -0.92
CA VAL A 369 -6.04 20.34 -0.99
C VAL A 369 -7.22 21.29 -1.20
N ALA A 370 -8.18 20.93 -2.07
CA ALA A 370 -9.38 21.73 -2.29
C ALA A 370 -10.32 21.79 -1.07
N PHE A 371 -10.37 20.75 -0.25
CA PHE A 371 -11.20 20.70 0.97
C PHE A 371 -10.52 21.26 2.22
N THR A 372 -9.20 21.44 2.22
CA THR A 372 -8.48 22.00 3.38
C THR A 372 -9.09 23.30 3.89
N PRO A 373 -9.42 24.32 3.06
CA PRO A 373 -10.03 25.57 3.53
C PRO A 373 -11.34 25.39 4.30
N VAL A 374 -12.16 24.40 3.92
CA VAL A 374 -13.45 24.11 4.58
C VAL A 374 -13.25 23.59 6.00
N CYS A 375 -12.13 22.92 6.26
CA CYS A 375 -11.82 22.34 7.57
C CYS A 375 -11.00 23.29 8.47
N ASN A 376 -10.57 24.45 7.97
CA ASN A 376 -9.72 25.38 8.73
C ASN A 376 -10.40 25.96 9.97
N SER A 377 -11.68 26.36 9.88
CA SER A 377 -12.43 26.87 11.04
C SER A 377 -12.61 25.82 12.14
N ILE A 378 -12.68 24.54 11.77
CA ILE A 378 -12.73 23.42 12.71
C ILE A 378 -11.36 23.22 13.35
N ALA A 379 -10.29 23.42 12.57
CA ALA A 379 -8.91 23.27 13.03
C ALA A 379 -8.53 24.28 14.11
N ASP A 380 -9.21 25.43 14.17
CA ASP A 380 -9.05 26.42 15.26
C ASP A 380 -9.59 25.90 16.60
N THR A 381 -10.58 24.99 16.57
CA THR A 381 -11.12 24.35 17.78
C THR A 381 -10.40 23.05 18.11
N SER A 382 -10.25 22.17 17.12
CA SER A 382 -9.55 20.89 17.28
C SER A 382 -8.97 20.42 15.95
N ARG A 383 -7.64 20.37 15.90
CA ARG A 383 -6.90 19.92 14.72
C ARG A 383 -7.10 18.43 14.44
N LEU A 384 -7.28 17.63 15.50
CA LEU A 384 -7.57 16.20 15.38
C LEU A 384 -8.93 15.97 14.70
N VAL A 385 -9.95 16.74 15.11
CA VAL A 385 -11.29 16.66 14.50
C VAL A 385 -11.24 17.16 13.06
N ALA A 386 -10.54 18.26 12.79
CA ALA A 386 -10.35 18.77 11.43
C ALA A 386 -9.67 17.73 10.52
N ALA A 387 -8.61 17.07 10.99
CA ALA A 387 -7.92 16.01 10.26
C ALA A 387 -8.85 14.80 9.97
N ALA A 388 -9.67 14.40 10.95
CA ALA A 388 -10.63 13.31 10.78
C ALA A 388 -11.72 13.66 9.75
N ILE A 389 -12.28 14.87 9.83
CA ILE A 389 -13.28 15.35 8.87
C ILE A 389 -12.66 15.48 7.47
N LEU A 390 -11.47 16.08 7.36
CA LEU A 390 -10.76 16.21 6.09
C LEU A 390 -10.47 14.84 5.46
N THR A 391 -10.13 13.83 6.27
CA THR A 391 -9.97 12.44 5.83
C THR A 391 -11.25 11.91 5.21
N ILE A 392 -12.39 12.04 5.91
CA ILE A 392 -13.69 11.53 5.45
C ILE A 392 -14.14 12.25 4.18
N LEU A 393 -14.09 13.59 4.16
CA LEU A 393 -14.48 14.40 3.01
C LEU A 393 -13.62 14.04 1.78
N SER A 394 -12.30 13.97 1.97
CA SER A 394 -11.37 13.62 0.88
C SER A 394 -11.64 12.22 0.34
N LEU A 395 -11.91 11.24 1.21
CA LEU A 395 -12.25 9.89 0.78
C LEU A 395 -13.56 9.82 0.00
N VAL A 396 -14.64 10.38 0.55
CA VAL A 396 -15.96 10.35 -0.08
C VAL A 396 -15.91 11.03 -1.44
N ALA A 397 -15.35 12.24 -1.50
CA ALA A 397 -15.20 12.97 -2.75
C ALA A 397 -14.30 12.23 -3.75
N SER A 398 -13.20 11.62 -3.30
CA SER A 398 -12.32 10.83 -4.17
C SER A 398 -13.00 9.58 -4.72
N TYR A 399 -13.83 8.90 -3.92
CA TYR A 399 -14.61 7.75 -4.37
C TYR A 399 -15.66 8.16 -5.41
N ILE A 400 -16.35 9.28 -5.19
CA ILE A 400 -17.32 9.84 -6.15
C ILE A 400 -16.60 10.24 -7.44
N ALA A 401 -15.52 11.01 -7.36
CA ALA A 401 -14.74 11.44 -8.52
C ALA A 401 -14.21 10.24 -9.32
N THR A 402 -13.66 9.24 -8.63
CA THR A 402 -13.19 8.01 -9.28
C THR A 402 -14.34 7.26 -9.94
N ASP A 403 -15.50 7.14 -9.29
CA ASP A 403 -16.67 6.49 -9.88
C ASP A 403 -17.11 7.18 -11.18
N LEU A 404 -17.16 8.51 -11.18
CA LEU A 404 -17.51 9.31 -12.36
C LEU A 404 -16.49 9.12 -13.49
N ILE A 405 -15.19 9.16 -13.18
CA ILE A 405 -14.11 8.95 -14.16
C ILE A 405 -14.18 7.54 -14.76
N LEU A 406 -14.48 6.52 -13.96
CA LEU A 406 -14.61 5.14 -14.45
C LEU A 406 -15.83 4.90 -15.34
N ARG A 407 -16.80 5.82 -15.38
CA ARG A 407 -17.92 5.76 -16.33
C ARG A 407 -17.51 6.20 -17.74
N ILE A 408 -16.40 6.93 -17.89
CA ILE A 408 -15.89 7.36 -19.18
C ILE A 408 -15.36 6.13 -19.96
N PRO A 409 -15.79 5.91 -21.21
CA PRO A 409 -15.31 4.81 -22.03
C PRO A 409 -13.78 4.84 -22.20
N GLY A 410 -13.12 3.69 -22.01
CA GLY A 410 -11.66 3.54 -22.23
C GLY A 410 -10.78 3.76 -20.99
N ILE A 411 -11.25 4.47 -19.96
CA ILE A 411 -10.41 4.80 -18.78
C ILE A 411 -10.22 3.61 -17.84
N LYS A 412 -11.17 2.67 -17.79
CA LYS A 412 -11.16 1.47 -16.92
C LYS A 412 -9.92 0.58 -17.01
N LYS A 413 -9.07 0.78 -18.02
CA LYS A 413 -7.82 0.02 -18.21
C LYS A 413 -6.66 0.62 -17.40
N PHE A 414 -6.73 1.91 -17.06
CA PHE A 414 -5.65 2.69 -16.46
C PHE A 414 -5.85 2.94 -14.95
N ILE A 415 -7.10 2.96 -14.50
CA ILE A 415 -7.54 3.21 -13.11
C ILE A 415 -8.43 2.06 -12.69
#